data_AF-A0A5C3LFH6-F1
#
_entry.id   AF-A0A5C3LFH6-F1
#
_cell.length_a   1.000
_cell.length_b   1.000
_cell.length_c   1.000
_cell.angle_alpha   90.00
_cell.angle_beta   90.00
_cell.angle_gamma   90.00
#
_symmetry.space_group_name_H-M   'P 1'
#
loop_
_entity.id
_entity.type
_entity.pdbx_description
1 polymer ?
#
loop_
_entity_poly.entity_id
_entity_poly.type
_entity_poly.pdbx_seq_one_letter_code
_entity_poly.pdbx_strand_id
1 'polypeptide(L)'
;MVRSTRSGTTHTKKQPKTKAANQKANIDEADFEEEEDAKVYESDALDDDSEFEQEGKKEATTKRRRVAATKSKSPRKKLRRVTEDEEEEEKFDGLKEGQEIVGVVVEAPKTGRVPPGQISQNTFDFLAKLKDPKCNDREWFKLQEPVYRFAEKEWKDFVETFTDLLIEVDSQIPHLPPKDAIHRIYRDIRFSNDKTPYKKGLSASFSRSGRKGIFAGFQPGNESLIAAGSWCPGKNELATIRSNIQRNPRRLREVIAAPKFVEYFGKPKPHPKGERQNIFGMDGELKTAPKGVNKDHRDIDLLKCRSFAVVHRFIDSEVLDPDFKDNLASVAKVMQPLVHCLNDMMTIVGDDDDSDQGEDEDSGEADEDEEE
;
A
#
# COMPACT_ATOMS: atom_id res chain seq x y z
N MET A 1 -41.92 62.03 -29.41
CA MET A 1 -40.71 61.18 -29.33
C MET A 1 -40.66 60.55 -27.95
N VAL A 2 -40.80 59.22 -27.90
CA VAL A 2 -40.43 58.24 -26.85
C VAL A 2 -41.00 58.42 -25.42
N ARG A 3 -41.86 57.46 -25.00
CA ARG A 3 -41.53 56.46 -23.96
C ARG A 3 -42.64 55.40 -23.81
N SER A 4 -42.21 54.15 -23.87
CA SER A 4 -42.99 52.92 -23.72
C SER A 4 -42.72 52.31 -22.33
N THR A 5 -43.80 51.95 -21.64
CA THR A 5 -43.92 51.01 -20.51
C THR A 5 -45.31 50.38 -20.67
N ARG A 6 -45.64 49.11 -20.40
CA ARG A 6 -45.16 48.18 -19.37
C ARG A 6 -45.72 46.77 -19.66
N SER A 7 -45.01 45.78 -19.11
CA SER A 7 -45.46 44.50 -18.54
C SER A 7 -45.97 43.36 -19.43
N GLY A 8 -45.23 42.24 -19.36
CA GLY A 8 -45.68 40.89 -19.66
C GLY A 8 -44.92 39.91 -18.76
N THR A 9 -45.63 39.32 -17.79
CA THR A 9 -45.18 38.27 -16.89
C THR A 9 -45.07 36.94 -17.64
N THR A 10 -43.98 36.20 -17.50
CA THR A 10 -43.90 34.78 -17.91
C THR A 10 -43.27 33.94 -16.80
N HIS A 11 -44.04 32.98 -16.30
CA HIS A 11 -43.60 31.88 -15.45
C HIS A 11 -42.72 30.89 -16.23
N THR A 12 -41.58 30.52 -15.66
CA THR A 12 -40.77 29.38 -16.13
C THR A 12 -40.62 28.33 -15.03
N LYS A 13 -41.00 27.10 -15.38
CA LYS A 13 -40.98 25.86 -14.61
C LYS A 13 -39.59 25.52 -14.05
N LYS A 14 -39.57 25.07 -12.79
CA LYS A 14 -38.44 24.38 -12.14
C LYS A 14 -38.18 23.01 -12.79
N GLN A 15 -36.93 22.70 -13.09
CA GLN A 15 -36.43 21.33 -13.24
C GLN A 15 -35.69 20.88 -11.97
N PRO A 16 -35.72 19.59 -11.59
CA PRO A 16 -35.13 19.10 -10.36
C PRO A 16 -33.61 18.90 -10.48
N LYS A 17 -32.88 19.30 -9.45
CA LYS A 17 -31.44 19.04 -9.28
C LYS A 17 -31.24 17.57 -8.86
N THR A 18 -30.47 16.83 -9.65
CA THR A 18 -29.95 15.51 -9.27
C THR A 18 -28.89 15.68 -8.18
N LYS A 19 -29.07 14.98 -7.05
CA LYS A 19 -28.08 14.88 -5.98
C LYS A 19 -27.02 13.85 -6.40
N ALA A 20 -25.80 14.30 -6.67
CA ALA A 20 -24.66 13.41 -6.77
C ALA A 20 -24.29 12.92 -5.36
N ALA A 21 -24.29 11.61 -5.18
CA ALA A 21 -23.89 10.93 -3.96
C ALA A 21 -22.38 11.07 -3.76
N ASN A 22 -21.99 11.63 -2.61
CA ASN A 22 -20.61 11.77 -2.20
C ASN A 22 -20.17 10.42 -1.59
N GLN A 23 -19.46 9.58 -2.35
CA GLN A 23 -18.84 8.37 -1.81
C GLN A 23 -17.55 8.76 -1.09
N LYS A 24 -17.56 8.66 0.24
CA LYS A 24 -16.35 8.72 1.05
C LYS A 24 -15.53 7.45 0.78
N ALA A 25 -14.31 7.62 0.27
CA ALA A 25 -13.32 6.55 0.27
C ALA A 25 -12.94 6.27 1.74
N ASN A 26 -13.30 5.09 2.25
CA ASN A 26 -12.81 4.58 3.53
C ASN A 26 -11.33 4.23 3.34
N ILE A 27 -10.46 5.16 3.71
CA ILE A 27 -9.06 4.84 4.02
C ILE A 27 -9.11 4.35 5.46
N ASP A 28 -8.94 3.04 5.66
CA ASP A 28 -8.94 2.41 7.00
C ASP A 28 -7.95 3.16 7.91
N GLU A 29 -8.50 3.78 8.95
CA GLU A 29 -7.82 4.58 9.96
C GLU A 29 -7.04 3.61 10.87
N ALA A 30 -5.73 3.49 10.65
CA ALA A 30 -4.86 2.69 11.50
C ALA A 30 -4.48 3.50 12.75
N ASP A 31 -5.29 3.36 13.81
CA ASP A 31 -4.96 3.83 15.15
C ASP A 31 -3.81 2.98 15.71
N PHE A 32 -2.72 3.64 16.09
CA PHE A 32 -1.57 3.05 16.76
C PHE A 32 -1.60 3.52 18.22
N GLU A 33 -2.11 2.67 19.12
CA GLU A 33 -1.89 2.81 20.56
C GLU A 33 -1.28 1.50 21.10
N GLU A 34 -0.21 1.66 21.87
CA GLU A 34 0.62 0.60 22.48
C GLU A 34 0.03 0.05 23.79
N GLU A 35 0.13 -1.28 23.94
CA GLU A 35 0.20 -2.12 25.16
C GLU A 35 -1.05 -2.25 26.05
N GLU A 36 -1.36 -3.37 26.72
CA GLU A 36 -0.63 -4.60 27.09
C GLU A 36 -1.63 -5.77 27.31
N ASP A 37 -1.14 -7.02 27.30
CA ASP A 37 -1.79 -8.28 27.72
C ASP A 37 -3.02 -8.84 26.96
N ALA A 38 -2.75 -9.66 25.93
CA ALA A 38 -3.63 -10.79 25.60
C ALA A 38 -2.91 -11.92 24.84
N LYS A 39 -3.18 -13.15 25.26
CA LYS A 39 -2.60 -14.43 24.82
C LYS A 39 -2.31 -14.52 23.31
N VAL A 40 -1.05 -14.76 22.99
CA VAL A 40 -0.55 -15.11 21.66
C VAL A 40 -1.21 -16.41 21.20
N TYR A 41 -2.08 -16.33 20.20
CA TYR A 41 -2.35 -17.46 19.32
C TYR A 41 -1.43 -17.26 18.11
N GLU A 42 -0.43 -18.13 17.98
CA GLU A 42 0.47 -18.19 16.81
C GLU A 42 -0.37 -18.25 15.52
N SER A 43 -0.34 -17.15 14.76
CA SER A 43 -1.07 -16.98 13.51
C SER A 43 -0.26 -17.41 12.27
N ASP A 44 0.95 -17.91 12.48
CA ASP A 44 1.87 -18.37 11.41
C ASP A 44 1.54 -19.77 10.88
N ALA A 45 0.62 -20.50 11.50
CA ALA A 45 0.32 -21.89 11.14
C ALA A 45 -0.41 -22.08 9.78
N LEU A 46 -0.58 -21.02 8.99
CA LEU A 46 -1.19 -21.08 7.65
C LEU A 46 -0.23 -20.65 6.53
N ASP A 47 1.00 -20.24 6.87
CA ASP A 47 2.05 -19.87 5.93
C ASP A 47 3.19 -20.90 5.88
N ASP A 48 3.04 -22.07 6.51
CA ASP A 48 4.00 -23.18 6.39
C ASP A 48 3.80 -23.90 5.04
N ASP A 49 4.84 -23.83 4.21
CA ASP A 49 4.89 -24.37 2.86
C ASP A 49 4.52 -25.86 2.87
N SER A 50 3.37 -26.20 2.27
CA SER A 50 2.99 -27.60 2.03
C SER A 50 3.87 -28.22 0.94
N GLU A 51 5.09 -28.60 1.33
CA GLU A 51 5.90 -29.60 0.64
C GLU A 51 5.19 -30.95 0.84
N PHE A 52 4.49 -31.41 -0.19
CA PHE A 52 3.76 -32.67 -0.20
C PHE A 52 4.73 -33.86 -0.28
N GLU A 53 5.34 -34.22 0.85
CA GLU A 53 6.08 -35.46 1.03
C GLU A 53 5.13 -36.57 1.50
N GLN A 54 4.96 -37.61 0.67
CA GLN A 54 4.20 -38.82 1.02
C GLN A 54 4.98 -39.66 2.04
N GLU A 55 4.69 -39.50 3.33
CA GLU A 55 5.15 -40.45 4.34
C GLU A 55 4.12 -41.57 4.59
N GLY A 56 4.47 -42.76 4.10
CA GLY A 56 3.81 -44.02 4.39
C GLY A 56 3.97 -44.42 5.86
N LYS A 57 2.85 -44.85 6.46
CA LYS A 57 2.75 -45.38 7.83
C LYS A 57 3.78 -46.47 8.11
N LYS A 58 4.57 -46.28 9.17
CA LYS A 58 5.34 -47.34 9.85
C LYS A 58 4.58 -47.79 11.09
N GLU A 59 4.06 -49.01 11.07
CA GLU A 59 3.79 -49.79 12.30
C GLU A 59 4.88 -50.86 12.46
N ALA A 60 5.40 -50.95 13.68
CA ALA A 60 6.48 -51.85 14.06
C ALA A 60 5.93 -53.21 14.48
N THR A 61 6.47 -54.31 13.94
CA THR A 61 6.57 -55.60 14.66
C THR A 61 7.71 -56.48 14.13
N THR A 62 8.65 -56.76 15.04
CA THR A 62 9.36 -58.02 15.32
C THR A 62 10.04 -58.83 14.20
N LYS A 63 11.37 -58.91 14.30
CA LYS A 63 12.30 -59.76 13.53
C LYS A 63 12.06 -61.27 13.74
N ARG A 64 12.09 -62.05 12.64
CA ARG A 64 12.67 -63.41 12.57
C ARG A 64 13.12 -63.77 11.14
N ARG A 65 14.35 -64.32 11.04
CA ARG A 65 15.05 -64.94 9.87
C ARG A 65 14.14 -65.95 9.13
N ARG A 66 14.29 -66.32 7.84
CA ARG A 66 15.48 -66.79 7.09
C ARG A 66 15.08 -67.25 5.65
N VAL A 67 16.05 -67.23 4.72
CA VAL A 67 16.23 -68.04 3.46
C VAL A 67 15.49 -67.66 2.16
N ALA A 68 16.30 -67.73 1.08
CA ALA A 68 16.08 -67.45 -0.34
C ALA A 68 15.22 -68.45 -1.12
N ALA A 69 14.63 -68.00 -2.25
CA ALA A 69 14.85 -68.51 -3.62
C ALA A 69 13.68 -68.23 -4.60
N THR A 70 14.07 -67.90 -5.85
CA THR A 70 13.45 -68.22 -7.17
C THR A 70 12.20 -67.51 -7.73
N LYS A 71 12.48 -66.82 -8.85
CA LYS A 71 11.72 -66.50 -10.09
C LYS A 71 10.31 -67.12 -10.28
N SER A 72 9.33 -66.30 -10.70
CA SER A 72 8.59 -66.54 -11.97
C SER A 72 7.73 -65.35 -12.44
N LYS A 73 7.98 -64.96 -13.70
CA LYS A 73 7.10 -64.55 -14.81
C LYS A 73 5.77 -63.81 -14.57
N SER A 74 5.68 -62.62 -15.17
CA SER A 74 4.48 -61.85 -15.52
C SER A 74 3.50 -62.60 -16.45
N PRO A 75 2.26 -62.08 -16.58
CA PRO A 75 1.76 -61.79 -17.92
C PRO A 75 1.12 -60.40 -18.07
N ARG A 76 1.43 -59.78 -19.21
CA ARG A 76 0.83 -58.57 -19.79
C ARG A 76 -0.70 -58.64 -19.81
N LYS A 77 -1.37 -57.55 -19.40
CA LYS A 77 -2.78 -57.28 -19.76
C LYS A 77 -2.86 -56.01 -20.62
N LYS A 78 -3.68 -56.13 -21.66
CA LYS A 78 -3.81 -55.24 -22.82
C LYS A 78 -4.31 -53.85 -22.46
N LEU A 79 -3.73 -52.86 -23.14
CA LEU A 79 -4.17 -51.48 -23.25
C LEU A 79 -5.57 -51.43 -23.88
N ARG A 80 -6.55 -50.88 -23.16
CA ARG A 80 -7.81 -50.40 -23.73
C ARG A 80 -7.74 -48.87 -23.69
N ARG A 81 -7.91 -48.26 -24.86
CA ARG A 81 -7.97 -46.81 -25.06
C ARG A 81 -9.35 -46.35 -24.61
N VAL A 82 -9.42 -45.60 -23.52
CA VAL A 82 -10.63 -44.90 -23.08
C VAL A 82 -10.57 -43.49 -23.68
N THR A 83 -11.68 -43.06 -24.27
CA THR A 83 -11.88 -41.75 -24.88
C THR A 83 -12.17 -40.70 -23.81
N GLU A 84 -11.71 -39.47 -24.02
CA GLU A 84 -11.67 -38.33 -23.06
C GLU A 84 -13.05 -37.85 -22.56
N ASP A 85 -14.17 -38.43 -23.02
CA ASP A 85 -15.52 -38.00 -22.65
C ASP A 85 -16.14 -38.74 -21.45
N GLU A 86 -15.48 -39.77 -20.89
CA GLU A 86 -15.99 -40.53 -19.72
C GLU A 86 -15.35 -40.12 -18.37
N GLU A 87 -14.36 -39.22 -18.35
CA GLU A 87 -13.69 -38.81 -17.10
C GLU A 87 -14.44 -37.74 -16.29
N GLU A 88 -15.49 -37.10 -16.85
CA GLU A 88 -16.22 -36.04 -16.15
C GLU A 88 -17.28 -36.55 -15.16
N GLU A 89 -17.76 -37.81 -15.29
CA GLU A 89 -18.83 -38.33 -14.41
C GLU A 89 -18.34 -39.21 -13.24
N GLU A 90 -17.13 -39.78 -13.28
CA GLU A 90 -16.66 -40.74 -12.25
C GLU A 90 -15.77 -40.14 -11.14
N LYS A 91 -16.02 -38.89 -10.74
CA LYS A 91 -15.27 -38.26 -9.63
C LYS A 91 -16.12 -37.88 -8.43
N PHE A 92 -17.16 -38.68 -8.12
CA PHE A 92 -17.98 -38.39 -6.94
C PHE A 92 -18.61 -39.59 -6.22
N ASP A 93 -17.91 -40.72 -6.13
CA ASP A 93 -18.41 -41.92 -5.42
C ASP A 93 -17.64 -42.22 -4.12
N GLY A 94 -17.48 -41.21 -3.26
CA GLY A 94 -16.66 -41.33 -2.05
C GLY A 94 -17.07 -40.49 -0.83
N LEU A 95 -18.28 -39.94 -0.77
CA LEU A 95 -18.74 -39.27 0.45
C LEU A 95 -19.25 -40.31 1.47
N LYS A 96 -18.70 -40.26 2.69
CA LYS A 96 -19.28 -40.99 3.82
C LYS A 96 -20.62 -40.34 4.19
N GLU A 97 -21.58 -41.17 4.58
CA GLU A 97 -22.92 -40.77 5.02
C GLU A 97 -22.80 -39.64 6.08
N GLY A 98 -23.22 -38.42 5.71
CA GLY A 98 -23.19 -37.23 6.57
C GLY A 98 -22.21 -36.10 6.19
N GLN A 99 -21.45 -36.23 5.09
CA GLN A 99 -20.55 -35.17 4.62
C GLN A 99 -21.22 -34.36 3.50
N GLU A 100 -21.72 -33.16 3.81
CA GLU A 100 -22.33 -32.26 2.82
C GLU A 100 -21.25 -31.51 2.01
N ILE A 101 -21.51 -31.30 0.72
CA ILE A 101 -20.66 -30.48 -0.16
C ILE A 101 -20.91 -29.01 0.21
N VAL A 102 -20.03 -28.43 1.02
CA VAL A 102 -20.18 -27.04 1.50
C VAL A 102 -19.84 -26.00 0.40
N GLY A 103 -19.49 -26.43 -0.81
CA GLY A 103 -19.35 -25.57 -1.98
C GLY A 103 -18.33 -26.12 -2.98
N VAL A 104 -18.47 -25.74 -4.25
CA VAL A 104 -17.49 -26.08 -5.29
C VAL A 104 -16.31 -25.10 -5.18
N VAL A 105 -15.10 -25.64 -4.98
CA VAL A 105 -13.87 -24.85 -5.00
C VAL A 105 -13.66 -24.29 -6.41
N VAL A 106 -13.46 -22.98 -6.52
CA VAL A 106 -13.27 -22.32 -7.80
C VAL A 106 -11.81 -22.44 -8.22
N GLU A 107 -11.60 -23.00 -9.41
CA GLU A 107 -10.27 -23.16 -9.98
C GLU A 107 -9.62 -21.79 -10.27
N ALA A 108 -8.28 -21.76 -10.19
CA ALA A 108 -7.52 -20.58 -10.55
C ALA A 108 -7.69 -20.25 -12.06
N PRO A 109 -7.76 -18.97 -12.45
CA PRO A 109 -7.88 -18.56 -13.84
C PRO A 109 -6.76 -19.15 -14.72
N LYS A 110 -7.14 -19.79 -15.84
CA LYS A 110 -6.20 -20.37 -16.82
C LYS A 110 -5.91 -19.41 -17.99
N THR A 111 -6.84 -18.50 -18.27
CA THR A 111 -6.77 -17.48 -19.33
C THR A 111 -6.55 -16.09 -18.74
N GLY A 112 -6.09 -15.14 -19.55
CA GLY A 112 -5.90 -13.74 -19.11
C GLY A 112 -4.74 -13.53 -18.12
N ARG A 113 -3.75 -14.43 -18.13
CA ARG A 113 -2.54 -14.29 -17.32
C ARG A 113 -1.59 -13.29 -17.96
N VAL A 114 -0.88 -12.52 -17.14
CA VAL A 114 0.11 -11.55 -17.59
C VAL A 114 1.53 -11.98 -17.18
N PRO A 115 2.58 -11.46 -17.85
CA PRO A 115 3.95 -11.68 -17.42
C PRO A 115 4.25 -11.13 -16.01
N PRO A 116 5.31 -11.62 -15.33
CA PRO A 116 5.78 -11.03 -14.08
C PRO A 116 6.00 -9.52 -14.20
N GLY A 117 5.58 -8.77 -13.17
CA GLY A 117 5.64 -7.31 -13.18
C GLY A 117 4.42 -6.60 -13.74
N GLN A 118 3.34 -7.32 -14.02
CA GLN A 118 2.05 -6.76 -14.44
C GLN A 118 0.93 -7.29 -13.55
N ILE A 119 -0.21 -6.58 -13.54
CA ILE A 119 -1.42 -7.00 -12.84
C ILE A 119 -2.49 -7.35 -13.86
N SER A 120 -3.07 -8.55 -13.75
CA SER A 120 -4.11 -9.00 -14.67
C SER A 120 -5.51 -8.50 -14.28
N GLN A 121 -6.42 -8.50 -15.27
CA GLN A 121 -7.85 -8.30 -15.01
C GLN A 121 -8.42 -9.34 -14.04
N ASN A 122 -7.91 -10.57 -14.05
CA ASN A 122 -8.35 -11.62 -13.12
C ASN A 122 -8.12 -11.23 -11.65
N THR A 123 -6.97 -10.62 -11.36
CA THR A 123 -6.66 -10.11 -10.01
C THR A 123 -7.63 -9.00 -9.62
N PHE A 124 -7.93 -8.07 -10.55
CA PHE A 124 -8.91 -7.01 -10.30
C PHE A 124 -10.34 -7.55 -10.13
N ASP A 125 -10.74 -8.55 -10.90
CA ASP A 125 -12.06 -9.18 -10.79
C ASP A 125 -12.23 -9.89 -9.44
N PHE A 126 -11.18 -10.55 -8.96
CA PHE A 126 -11.17 -11.14 -7.61
C PHE A 126 -11.33 -10.07 -6.52
N LEU A 127 -10.54 -9.00 -6.59
CA LEU A 127 -10.64 -7.88 -5.64
C LEU A 127 -11.99 -7.17 -5.72
N ALA A 128 -12.60 -7.10 -6.91
CA ALA A 128 -13.92 -6.52 -7.11
C ALA A 128 -15.00 -7.36 -6.42
N LYS A 129 -14.89 -8.70 -6.45
CA LYS A 129 -15.78 -9.58 -5.69
C LYS A 129 -15.67 -9.33 -4.18
N LEU A 130 -14.48 -9.13 -3.64
CA LEU A 130 -14.27 -8.81 -2.22
C LEU A 130 -14.94 -7.50 -1.76
N LYS A 131 -15.35 -6.62 -2.69
CA LYS A 131 -16.13 -5.42 -2.36
C LYS A 131 -17.57 -5.73 -1.97
N ASP A 132 -18.15 -6.82 -2.46
CA ASP A 132 -19.47 -7.29 -2.03
C ASP A 132 -19.33 -7.96 -0.65
N PRO A 133 -20.02 -7.45 0.39
CA PRO A 133 -19.98 -8.06 1.72
C PRO A 133 -20.39 -9.55 1.74
N LYS A 134 -21.18 -10.02 0.77
CA LYS A 134 -21.55 -11.44 0.62
C LYS A 134 -20.44 -12.32 0.08
N CYS A 135 -19.41 -11.71 -0.49
CA CYS A 135 -18.22 -12.35 -1.01
C CYS A 135 -16.99 -11.97 -0.17
N ASN A 136 -17.21 -11.59 1.09
CA ASN A 136 -16.15 -11.21 2.02
C ASN A 136 -16.46 -11.82 3.38
N ASP A 137 -16.43 -13.15 3.41
CA ASP A 137 -16.50 -13.98 4.59
C ASP A 137 -15.55 -15.18 4.42
N ARG A 138 -15.28 -15.88 5.52
CA ARG A 138 -14.28 -16.96 5.55
C ARG A 138 -14.70 -18.19 4.75
N GLU A 139 -16.00 -18.45 4.60
CA GLU A 139 -16.51 -19.60 3.87
C GLU A 139 -16.37 -19.37 2.37
N TRP A 140 -16.78 -18.20 1.89
CA TRP A 140 -16.58 -17.79 0.50
C TRP A 140 -15.09 -17.75 0.14
N PHE A 141 -14.24 -17.20 1.00
CA PHE A 141 -12.81 -17.07 0.72
C PHE A 141 -12.12 -18.43 0.58
N LYS A 142 -12.49 -19.43 1.39
CA LYS A 142 -11.99 -20.81 1.26
C LYS A 142 -12.32 -21.41 -0.12
N LEU A 143 -13.51 -21.14 -0.65
CA LEU A 143 -13.90 -21.60 -1.99
C LEU A 143 -13.13 -20.87 -3.11
N GLN A 144 -12.67 -19.65 -2.86
CA GLN A 144 -11.89 -18.85 -3.82
C GLN A 144 -10.38 -18.93 -3.59
N GLU A 145 -9.92 -19.79 -2.67
CA GLU A 145 -8.50 -19.85 -2.29
C GLU A 145 -7.57 -20.02 -3.50
N PRO A 146 -7.84 -20.89 -4.50
CA PRO A 146 -6.98 -20.98 -5.68
C PRO A 146 -6.89 -19.68 -6.49
N VAL A 147 -7.99 -18.92 -6.58
CA VAL A 147 -8.02 -17.61 -7.25
C VAL A 147 -7.22 -16.58 -6.45
N TYR A 148 -7.33 -16.59 -5.13
CA TYR A 148 -6.53 -15.74 -4.26
C TYR A 148 -5.04 -16.06 -4.38
N ARG A 149 -4.63 -17.33 -4.32
CA ARG A 149 -3.21 -17.72 -4.44
C ARG A 149 -2.61 -17.31 -5.79
N PHE A 150 -3.41 -17.35 -6.85
CA PHE A 150 -3.02 -16.79 -8.14
C PHE A 150 -2.80 -15.27 -8.07
N ALA A 151 -3.77 -14.52 -7.53
CA ALA A 151 -3.67 -13.06 -7.40
C ALA A 151 -2.52 -12.64 -6.46
N GLU A 152 -2.30 -13.38 -5.37
CA GLU A 152 -1.20 -13.19 -4.43
C GLU A 152 0.15 -13.41 -5.10
N LYS A 153 0.27 -14.41 -5.98
CA LYS A 153 1.47 -14.63 -6.76
C LYS A 153 1.72 -13.49 -7.75
N GLU A 154 0.74 -13.10 -8.55
CA GLU A 154 0.89 -11.95 -9.47
C GLU A 154 1.29 -10.67 -8.72
N TRP A 155 0.73 -10.47 -7.52
CA TRP A 155 1.09 -9.34 -6.66
C TRP A 155 2.53 -9.41 -6.14
N LYS A 156 3.00 -10.59 -5.71
CA LYS A 156 4.40 -10.79 -5.30
C LYS A 156 5.35 -10.51 -6.46
N ASP A 157 5.07 -11.06 -7.64
CA ASP A 157 5.88 -10.85 -8.85
C ASP A 157 5.88 -9.36 -9.26
N PHE A 158 4.74 -8.67 -9.14
CA PHE A 158 4.67 -7.22 -9.37
C PHE A 158 5.54 -6.43 -8.39
N VAL A 159 5.39 -6.69 -7.09
CA VAL A 159 6.13 -5.98 -6.04
C VAL A 159 7.63 -6.21 -6.16
N GLU A 160 8.07 -7.43 -6.50
CA GLU A 160 9.48 -7.73 -6.73
C GLU A 160 10.06 -6.87 -7.86
N THR A 161 9.45 -6.92 -9.05
CA THR A 161 9.93 -6.12 -10.20
C THR A 161 9.83 -4.61 -9.98
N PHE A 162 8.80 -4.14 -9.26
CA PHE A 162 8.67 -2.72 -8.94
C PHE A 162 9.71 -2.29 -7.89
N THR A 163 10.08 -3.17 -6.96
CA THR A 163 11.13 -2.88 -5.98
C THR A 163 12.47 -2.63 -6.67
N ASP A 164 12.82 -3.42 -7.69
CA ASP A 164 14.03 -3.21 -8.49
C ASP A 164 14.08 -1.79 -9.10
N LEU A 165 12.99 -1.38 -9.75
CA LEU A 165 12.86 -0.03 -10.31
C LEU A 165 12.92 1.06 -9.23
N LEU A 166 12.34 0.78 -8.06
CA LEU A 166 12.28 1.74 -6.97
C LEU A 166 13.66 1.95 -6.32
N ILE A 167 14.50 0.93 -6.27
CA ILE A 167 15.90 1.02 -5.82
C ILE A 167 16.73 1.89 -6.77
N GLU A 168 16.50 1.77 -8.09
CA GLU A 168 17.14 2.65 -9.07
C GLU A 168 16.70 4.10 -8.91
N VAL A 169 15.45 4.32 -8.50
CA VAL A 169 14.91 5.65 -8.22
C VAL A 169 15.48 6.22 -6.92
N ASP A 170 15.49 5.44 -5.84
CA ASP A 170 15.90 5.86 -4.50
C ASP A 170 16.85 4.86 -3.83
N SER A 171 18.13 5.23 -3.77
CA SER A 171 19.19 4.43 -3.15
C SER A 171 19.03 4.24 -1.64
N GLN A 172 18.10 4.95 -0.98
CA GLN A 172 17.80 4.74 0.44
C GLN A 172 16.87 3.55 0.67
N ILE A 173 16.26 2.99 -0.39
CA ILE A 173 15.39 1.83 -0.26
C ILE A 173 16.25 0.57 -0.38
N PRO A 174 16.32 -0.28 0.66
CA PRO A 174 17.06 -1.52 0.59
C PRO A 174 16.33 -2.55 -0.27
N HIS A 175 17.09 -3.51 -0.80
CA HIS A 175 16.51 -4.69 -1.42
C HIS A 175 15.87 -5.58 -0.35
N LEU A 176 14.55 -5.45 -0.18
CA LEU A 176 13.76 -6.23 0.76
C LEU A 176 13.02 -7.36 0.02
N PRO A 177 12.89 -8.55 0.63
CA PRO A 177 12.07 -9.59 0.05
C PRO A 177 10.60 -9.13 0.01
N PRO A 178 9.80 -9.52 -1.00
CA PRO A 178 8.41 -9.05 -1.16
C PRO A 178 7.54 -9.23 0.09
N LYS A 179 7.77 -10.27 0.90
CA LYS A 179 7.05 -10.51 2.16
C LYS A 179 7.16 -9.37 3.18
N ASP A 180 8.27 -8.64 3.17
CA ASP A 180 8.52 -7.54 4.12
C ASP A 180 7.89 -6.24 3.62
N ALA A 181 7.67 -6.09 2.31
CA ALA A 181 6.99 -4.95 1.70
C ALA A 181 5.46 -5.12 1.67
N ILE A 182 4.97 -6.33 1.37
CA ILE A 182 3.54 -6.62 1.18
C ILE A 182 2.80 -6.63 2.52
N HIS A 183 1.62 -6.01 2.56
CA HIS A 183 0.69 -6.12 3.68
C HIS A 183 -0.23 -7.33 3.53
N ARG A 184 -0.58 -7.94 4.67
CA ARG A 184 -1.61 -8.98 4.72
C ARG A 184 -2.94 -8.49 4.15
N ILE A 185 -3.68 -9.40 3.50
CA ILE A 185 -5.03 -9.15 3.00
C ILE A 185 -6.07 -9.06 4.13
N TYR A 186 -5.79 -9.62 5.31
CA TYR A 186 -6.71 -9.60 6.44
C TYR A 186 -6.85 -8.20 7.07
N ARG A 187 -8.08 -7.86 7.47
CA ARG A 187 -8.41 -6.63 8.22
C ARG A 187 -8.33 -6.87 9.73
N ASP A 188 -8.05 -5.82 10.48
CA ASP A 188 -8.38 -5.80 11.90
C ASP A 188 -9.83 -5.34 12.06
N ILE A 189 -10.67 -6.23 12.56
CA ILE A 189 -12.12 -6.02 12.67
C ILE A 189 -12.59 -5.80 14.12
N ARG A 190 -11.68 -5.80 15.10
CA ARG A 190 -12.04 -5.74 16.53
C ARG A 190 -12.86 -4.48 16.84
N PHE A 191 -12.38 -3.34 16.35
CA PHE A 191 -12.96 -2.03 16.60
C PHE A 191 -13.76 -1.46 15.41
N SER A 192 -13.73 -2.13 14.25
CA SER A 192 -14.46 -1.65 13.07
C SER A 192 -15.95 -1.98 13.17
N ASN A 193 -16.79 -1.04 12.75
CA ASN A 193 -18.21 -1.31 12.50
C ASN A 193 -18.41 -2.27 11.32
N ASP A 194 -17.50 -2.24 10.34
CA ASP A 194 -17.48 -3.16 9.21
C ASP A 194 -16.72 -4.44 9.59
N LYS A 195 -17.47 -5.54 9.71
CA LYS A 195 -16.95 -6.84 10.13
C LYS A 195 -16.42 -7.71 8.98
N THR A 196 -16.34 -7.19 7.74
CA THR A 196 -15.71 -7.94 6.65
C THR A 196 -14.23 -8.23 6.97
N PRO A 197 -13.80 -9.51 6.98
CA PRO A 197 -12.47 -9.92 7.43
C PRO A 197 -11.34 -9.64 6.43
N TYR A 198 -11.63 -9.40 5.16
CA TYR A 198 -10.62 -9.18 4.11
C TYR A 198 -10.64 -7.74 3.57
N LYS A 199 -9.46 -7.23 3.21
CA LYS A 199 -9.28 -5.97 2.50
C LYS A 199 -9.81 -6.09 1.08
N LYS A 200 -10.23 -4.96 0.51
CA LYS A 200 -10.79 -4.85 -0.85
C LYS A 200 -9.73 -4.60 -1.92
N GLY A 201 -8.45 -4.66 -1.53
CA GLY A 201 -7.31 -4.36 -2.36
C GLY A 201 -6.04 -4.97 -1.79
N LEU A 202 -5.00 -5.00 -2.62
CA LEU A 202 -3.65 -5.42 -2.25
C LEU A 202 -2.80 -4.17 -2.00
N SER A 203 -1.85 -4.26 -1.08
CA SER A 203 -1.00 -3.10 -0.76
C SER A 203 0.37 -3.51 -0.31
N ALA A 204 1.34 -2.64 -0.55
CA ALA A 204 2.73 -2.77 -0.14
C ALA A 204 3.26 -1.41 0.33
N SER A 205 4.24 -1.44 1.22
CA SER A 205 4.97 -0.26 1.68
C SER A 205 6.47 -0.47 1.51
N PHE A 206 7.18 0.57 1.07
CA PHE A 206 8.61 0.56 0.78
C PHE A 206 9.32 1.62 1.62
N SER A 207 10.23 1.21 2.49
CA SER A 207 11.02 2.12 3.32
C SER A 207 12.36 1.50 3.69
N ARG A 208 13.28 2.32 4.24
CA ARG A 208 14.54 1.88 4.85
C ARG A 208 14.37 0.73 5.85
N SER A 209 13.25 0.71 6.58
CA SER A 209 12.93 -0.26 7.63
C SER A 209 11.70 -1.11 7.32
N GLY A 210 11.28 -1.17 6.05
CA GLY A 210 10.11 -1.94 5.59
C GLY A 210 8.84 -1.10 5.46
N ARG A 211 7.80 -1.39 6.25
CA ARG A 211 6.41 -0.98 5.93
C ARG A 211 6.01 0.47 6.28
N LYS A 212 6.96 1.38 6.52
CA LYS A 212 6.71 2.75 7.03
C LYS A 212 6.98 3.89 6.03
N GLY A 213 7.05 3.61 4.72
CA GLY A 213 7.49 4.58 3.70
C GLY A 213 6.48 4.79 2.58
N ILE A 214 6.95 4.72 1.33
CA ILE A 214 6.10 4.86 0.15
C ILE A 214 5.07 3.73 0.17
N PHE A 215 3.79 4.07 0.17
CA PHE A 215 2.67 3.14 0.17
C PHE A 215 2.09 3.01 -1.23
N ALA A 216 1.94 1.80 -1.73
CA ALA A 216 1.18 1.49 -2.94
C ALA A 216 0.00 0.60 -2.58
N GLY A 217 -1.20 0.97 -3.00
CA GLY A 217 -2.43 0.22 -2.77
C GLY A 217 -3.22 0.08 -4.05
N PHE A 218 -3.46 -1.16 -4.48
CA PHE A 218 -4.20 -1.46 -5.72
C PHE A 218 -5.58 -2.02 -5.38
N GLN A 219 -6.58 -1.34 -5.90
CA GLN A 219 -7.98 -1.60 -5.66
C GLN A 219 -8.78 -1.26 -6.93
N PRO A 220 -9.68 -2.16 -7.37
CA PRO A 220 -10.54 -1.90 -8.53
C PRO A 220 -11.43 -0.67 -8.34
N GLY A 221 -12.08 -0.20 -9.40
CA GLY A 221 -13.01 0.92 -9.34
C GLY A 221 -12.34 2.29 -9.31
N ASN A 222 -11.13 2.40 -9.88
CA ASN A 222 -10.31 3.61 -9.92
C ASN A 222 -9.89 4.11 -8.53
N GLU A 223 -9.68 3.16 -7.61
CA GLU A 223 -9.29 3.44 -6.22
C GLU A 223 -7.81 3.11 -5.95
N SER A 224 -7.08 2.67 -6.97
CA SER A 224 -5.65 2.41 -6.89
C SER A 224 -4.86 3.68 -6.68
N LEU A 225 -3.82 3.62 -5.86
CA LEU A 225 -3.03 4.79 -5.48
C LEU A 225 -1.59 4.46 -5.09
N ILE A 226 -0.75 5.48 -5.20
CA ILE A 226 0.56 5.56 -4.54
C ILE A 226 0.58 6.79 -3.63
N ALA A 227 1.16 6.65 -2.46
CA ALA A 227 1.28 7.69 -1.46
C ALA A 227 2.68 7.70 -0.85
N ALA A 228 3.15 8.88 -0.45
CA ALA A 228 4.46 9.01 0.17
C ALA A 228 4.49 10.20 1.13
N GLY A 229 5.42 10.16 2.09
CA GLY A 229 5.61 11.18 3.11
C GLY A 229 5.16 10.70 4.48
N SER A 230 4.83 11.66 5.35
CA SER A 230 4.47 11.38 6.75
C SER A 230 2.97 11.53 6.97
N TRP A 231 2.27 10.39 7.02
CA TRP A 231 0.83 10.34 7.31
C TRP A 231 0.60 10.23 8.82
N CYS A 232 -0.15 11.17 9.38
CA CYS A 232 -0.46 11.24 10.82
C CYS A 232 0.74 10.87 11.74
N PRO A 233 1.90 11.55 11.62
CA PRO A 233 3.05 11.31 12.49
C PRO A 233 2.69 11.45 13.96
N GLY A 234 3.44 10.74 14.80
CA GLY A 234 3.32 10.85 16.25
C GLY A 234 3.58 12.28 16.73
N LYS A 235 3.14 12.59 17.95
CA LYS A 235 3.26 13.95 18.52
C LYS A 235 4.69 14.50 18.47
N ASN A 236 5.68 13.66 18.76
CA ASN A 236 7.10 14.06 18.80
C ASN A 236 7.63 14.31 17.38
N GLU A 237 7.41 13.39 16.45
CA GLU A 237 7.79 13.54 15.03
C GLU A 237 7.19 14.80 14.41
N LEU A 238 5.90 15.03 14.64
CA LEU A 238 5.20 16.22 14.15
C LEU A 238 5.76 17.51 14.77
N ALA A 239 6.17 17.49 16.03
CA ALA A 239 6.82 18.63 16.67
C ALA A 239 8.21 18.89 16.05
N THR A 240 8.99 17.85 15.78
CA THR A 240 10.30 17.95 15.12
C THR A 240 10.18 18.50 13.71
N ILE A 241 9.22 18.02 12.92
CA ILE A 241 8.94 18.56 11.57
C ILE A 241 8.58 20.05 11.66
N ARG A 242 7.68 20.44 12.58
CA ARG A 242 7.30 21.85 12.76
C ARG A 242 8.48 22.73 13.18
N SER A 243 9.32 22.26 14.10
CA SER A 243 10.52 22.99 14.53
C SER A 243 11.48 23.24 13.36
N ASN A 244 11.72 22.22 12.53
CA ASN A 244 12.54 22.37 11.33
C ASN A 244 11.92 23.33 10.30
N ILE A 245 10.60 23.29 10.10
CA ILE A 245 9.89 24.24 9.22
C ILE A 245 10.02 25.68 9.75
N GLN A 246 9.96 25.89 11.07
CA GLN A 246 10.16 27.22 11.66
C GLN A 246 11.58 27.75 11.43
N ARG A 247 12.60 26.88 11.53
CA ARG A 247 14.00 27.25 11.26
C ARG A 247 14.23 27.55 9.78
N ASN A 248 13.86 26.61 8.90
CA ASN A 248 14.09 26.73 7.47
C ASN A 248 13.04 25.97 6.63
N PRO A 249 11.99 26.65 6.12
CA PRO A 249 10.96 26.03 5.29
C PRO A 249 11.38 25.88 3.82
N ARG A 250 12.54 26.45 3.43
CA ARG A 250 12.89 26.69 2.01
C ARG A 250 12.90 25.42 1.19
N ARG A 251 13.62 24.38 1.65
CA ARG A 251 13.73 23.10 0.94
C ARG A 251 12.36 22.45 0.74
N LEU A 252 11.52 22.42 1.77
CA LEU A 252 10.17 21.87 1.66
C LEU A 252 9.32 22.67 0.66
N ARG A 253 9.37 24.01 0.72
CA ARG A 253 8.64 24.87 -0.23
C ARG A 253 9.11 24.69 -1.67
N GLU A 254 10.42 24.56 -1.90
CA GLU A 254 10.99 24.31 -3.22
C GLU A 254 10.50 22.96 -3.79
N VAL A 255 10.50 21.89 -2.98
CA VAL A 255 10.02 20.57 -3.40
C VAL A 255 8.54 20.60 -3.80
N ILE A 256 7.67 21.14 -2.94
CA ILE A 256 6.21 21.14 -3.20
C ILE A 256 5.78 22.13 -4.28
N ALA A 257 6.66 23.07 -4.67
CA ALA A 257 6.44 24.02 -5.75
C ALA A 257 7.10 23.59 -7.07
N ALA A 258 7.88 22.51 -7.08
CA ALA A 258 8.56 22.05 -8.29
C ALA A 258 7.55 21.73 -9.42
N PRO A 259 7.83 22.07 -10.69
CA PRO A 259 6.86 21.94 -11.78
C PRO A 259 6.27 20.52 -11.92
N LYS A 260 7.13 19.49 -11.93
CA LYS A 260 6.68 18.09 -11.99
C LYS A 260 5.91 17.67 -10.74
N PHE A 261 6.29 18.17 -9.57
CA PHE A 261 5.56 17.88 -8.34
C PHE A 261 4.14 18.46 -8.40
N VAL A 262 4.00 19.70 -8.89
CA VAL A 262 2.70 20.36 -9.07
C VAL A 262 1.86 19.68 -10.15
N GLU A 263 2.49 19.11 -11.19
CA GLU A 263 1.81 18.34 -12.23
C GLU A 263 1.12 17.09 -11.65
N TYR A 264 1.84 16.29 -10.86
CA TYR A 264 1.29 15.06 -10.26
C TYR A 264 0.41 15.30 -9.03
N PHE A 265 0.81 16.23 -8.15
CA PHE A 265 0.22 16.40 -6.82
C PHE A 265 -0.60 17.68 -6.68
N GLY A 266 -0.64 18.53 -7.69
CA GLY A 266 -1.35 19.81 -7.66
C GLY A 266 -0.57 20.90 -6.95
N LYS A 267 -1.11 22.13 -7.03
CA LYS A 267 -0.49 23.32 -6.44
C LYS A 267 -0.38 23.19 -4.91
N PRO A 268 0.59 23.85 -4.27
CA PRO A 268 0.77 23.84 -2.81
C PRO A 268 -0.31 24.66 -2.09
N LYS A 269 -1.56 24.25 -2.23
CA LYS A 269 -2.78 24.83 -1.65
C LYS A 269 -3.81 23.71 -1.46
N PRO A 270 -4.79 23.88 -0.56
CA PRO A 270 -5.87 22.90 -0.40
C PRO A 270 -6.59 22.62 -1.73
N HIS A 271 -6.84 21.35 -2.02
CA HIS A 271 -7.55 20.95 -3.24
C HIS A 271 -8.99 21.49 -3.22
N PRO A 272 -9.53 22.03 -4.34
CA PRO A 272 -10.87 22.63 -4.37
C PRO A 272 -12.00 21.68 -3.97
N LYS A 273 -11.81 20.37 -4.19
CA LYS A 273 -12.78 19.33 -3.84
C LYS A 273 -12.51 18.69 -2.46
N GLY A 274 -11.49 19.14 -1.74
CA GLY A 274 -11.10 18.59 -0.44
C GLY A 274 -10.35 17.25 -0.49
N GLU A 275 -10.03 16.74 -1.67
CA GLU A 275 -9.23 15.52 -1.86
C GLU A 275 -7.76 15.76 -1.47
N ARG A 276 -7.09 14.75 -0.89
CA ARG A 276 -5.64 14.82 -0.66
C ARG A 276 -4.92 14.49 -1.96
N GLN A 277 -4.16 15.46 -2.44
CA GLN A 277 -3.31 15.32 -3.62
C GLN A 277 -1.89 15.78 -3.26
N ASN A 278 -1.77 16.99 -2.71
CA ASN A 278 -0.56 17.54 -2.09
C ASN A 278 -0.63 17.39 -0.55
N ILE A 279 0.37 17.90 0.17
CA ILE A 279 0.44 17.95 1.64
C ILE A 279 -0.65 18.83 2.27
N PHE A 280 -1.33 19.66 1.47
CA PHE A 280 -2.43 20.54 1.89
C PHE A 280 -3.79 19.92 1.55
N GLY A 281 -4.78 20.08 2.43
CA GLY A 281 -6.15 19.60 2.24
C GLY A 281 -6.64 18.55 3.25
N MET A 282 -7.93 18.21 3.13
CA MET A 282 -8.74 17.40 4.06
C MET A 282 -8.87 18.00 5.49
N ASP A 283 -9.45 17.22 6.42
CA ASP A 283 -9.51 17.49 7.87
C ASP A 283 -8.14 17.39 8.57
N GLY A 284 -7.05 17.29 7.80
CA GLY A 284 -5.68 17.15 8.28
C GLY A 284 -5.02 18.46 8.73
N GLU A 285 -5.71 19.59 8.64
CA GLU A 285 -5.17 20.90 9.02
C GLU A 285 -5.79 21.43 10.32
N LEU A 286 -4.97 22.06 11.15
CA LEU A 286 -5.44 22.75 12.34
C LEU A 286 -6.22 24.02 11.98
N LYS A 287 -7.41 24.17 12.57
CA LYS A 287 -8.22 25.40 12.44
C LYS A 287 -7.46 26.64 12.94
N THR A 288 -6.70 26.49 14.02
CA THR A 288 -5.90 27.56 14.66
C THR A 288 -4.42 27.26 14.56
N ALA A 289 -3.58 28.27 14.85
CA ALA A 289 -2.14 28.07 14.98
C ALA A 289 -1.84 26.97 16.03
N PRO A 290 -0.81 26.14 15.82
CA PRO A 290 -0.32 25.24 16.85
C PRO A 290 0.11 26.00 18.11
N LYS A 291 0.10 25.32 19.26
CA LYS A 291 0.55 25.92 20.53
C LYS A 291 2.00 26.42 20.39
N GLY A 292 2.25 27.66 20.80
CA GLY A 292 3.59 28.28 20.74
C GLY A 292 3.95 28.91 19.39
N VAL A 293 3.07 28.84 18.38
CA VAL A 293 3.29 29.47 17.07
C VAL A 293 2.45 30.75 16.97
N ASN A 294 3.07 31.84 16.52
CA ASN A 294 2.34 33.08 16.22
C ASN A 294 1.33 32.84 15.07
N LYS A 295 0.11 33.36 15.22
CA LYS A 295 -0.95 33.23 14.20
C LYS A 295 -0.56 33.86 12.86
N ASP A 296 0.30 34.87 12.88
CA ASP A 296 0.76 35.61 11.70
C ASP A 296 2.12 35.12 11.19
N HIS A 297 2.57 33.92 11.61
CA HIS A 297 3.81 33.34 11.11
C HIS A 297 3.75 33.16 9.58
N ARG A 298 4.82 33.54 8.86
CA ARG A 298 4.85 33.50 7.39
C ARG A 298 4.56 32.10 6.81
N ASP A 299 4.94 31.05 7.55
CA ASP A 299 4.75 29.64 7.20
C ASP A 299 3.62 28.95 7.98
N ILE A 300 2.63 29.72 8.44
CA ILE A 300 1.52 29.19 9.24
C ILE A 300 0.69 28.13 8.49
N ASP A 301 0.64 28.20 7.16
CA ASP A 301 0.03 27.20 6.28
C ASP A 301 0.65 25.82 6.50
N LEU A 302 1.99 25.73 6.44
CA LEU A 302 2.72 24.48 6.66
C LEU A 302 2.64 24.01 8.13
N LEU A 303 2.72 24.94 9.08
CA LEU A 303 2.72 24.61 10.50
C LEU A 303 1.37 24.05 10.98
N LYS A 304 0.28 24.41 10.30
CA LYS A 304 -1.06 23.89 10.58
C LYS A 304 -1.27 22.46 10.11
N CYS A 305 -0.48 21.96 9.15
CA CYS A 305 -0.58 20.58 8.69
C CYS A 305 -0.35 19.59 9.85
N ARG A 306 -1.16 18.53 9.89
CA ARG A 306 -0.99 17.36 10.78
C ARG A 306 -0.40 16.16 10.05
N SER A 307 -0.27 16.26 8.73
CA SER A 307 0.33 15.24 7.89
C SER A 307 1.04 15.92 6.74
N PHE A 308 2.16 15.33 6.32
CA PHE A 308 2.97 15.78 5.21
C PHE A 308 3.08 14.64 4.20
N ALA A 309 1.94 14.24 3.65
CA ALA A 309 1.83 13.12 2.74
C ALA A 309 1.11 13.52 1.45
N VAL A 310 1.57 12.98 0.33
CA VAL A 310 0.97 13.16 -0.99
C VAL A 310 0.35 11.87 -1.47
N VAL A 311 -0.65 11.97 -2.34
CA VAL A 311 -1.36 10.83 -2.93
C VAL A 311 -1.55 11.09 -4.41
N HIS A 312 -1.18 10.10 -5.22
CA HIS A 312 -1.54 10.04 -6.64
C HIS A 312 -2.42 8.81 -6.86
N ARG A 313 -3.49 8.97 -7.64
CA ARG A 313 -4.47 7.92 -7.91
C ARG A 313 -4.40 7.51 -9.37
N PHE A 314 -4.63 6.22 -9.61
CA PHE A 314 -4.64 5.62 -10.93
C PHE A 314 -6.03 5.09 -11.26
N ILE A 315 -6.41 5.18 -12.53
CA ILE A 315 -7.60 4.50 -13.04
C ILE A 315 -7.28 3.04 -13.36
N ASP A 316 -8.29 2.17 -13.36
CA ASP A 316 -8.09 0.72 -13.55
C ASP A 316 -7.37 0.42 -14.88
N SER A 317 -7.66 1.17 -15.94
CA SER A 317 -6.99 0.97 -17.23
C SER A 317 -5.50 1.32 -17.21
N GLU A 318 -5.06 2.23 -16.33
CA GLU A 318 -3.63 2.52 -16.16
C GLU A 318 -2.94 1.38 -15.41
N VAL A 319 -3.60 0.81 -14.39
CA VAL A 319 -3.01 -0.29 -13.58
C VAL A 319 -2.85 -1.58 -14.39
N LEU A 320 -3.77 -1.82 -15.32
CA LEU A 320 -3.76 -2.97 -16.21
C LEU A 320 -2.84 -2.79 -17.43
N ASP A 321 -2.23 -1.61 -17.57
CA ASP A 321 -1.32 -1.33 -18.68
C ASP A 321 0.02 -2.08 -18.49
N PRO A 322 0.60 -2.67 -19.56
CA PRO A 322 1.87 -3.36 -19.49
C PRO A 322 3.04 -2.54 -18.90
N ASP A 323 3.01 -1.22 -19.08
CA ASP A 323 4.06 -0.29 -18.68
C ASP A 323 3.73 0.43 -17.35
N PHE A 324 2.70 -0.05 -16.63
CA PHE A 324 2.23 0.59 -15.40
C PHE A 324 3.33 0.76 -14.33
N LYS A 325 4.20 -0.23 -14.16
CA LYS A 325 5.31 -0.17 -13.21
C LYS A 325 6.29 0.98 -13.49
N ASP A 326 6.48 1.33 -14.76
CA ASP A 326 7.37 2.42 -15.19
C ASP A 326 6.72 3.78 -14.92
N ASN A 327 5.41 3.88 -15.12
CA ASN A 327 4.63 5.05 -14.69
C ASN A 327 4.68 5.21 -13.16
N LEU A 328 4.52 4.12 -12.42
CA LEU A 328 4.59 4.11 -10.96
C LEU A 328 5.98 4.56 -10.45
N ALA A 329 7.05 4.08 -11.09
CA ALA A 329 8.43 4.49 -10.80
C ALA A 329 8.66 5.99 -11.12
N SER A 330 8.06 6.48 -12.21
CA SER A 330 8.11 7.91 -12.57
C SER A 330 7.44 8.79 -11.51
N VAL A 331 6.29 8.37 -10.98
CA VAL A 331 5.63 9.06 -9.86
C VAL A 331 6.48 9.00 -8.59
N ALA A 332 7.02 7.83 -8.26
CA ALA A 332 7.88 7.63 -7.08
C ALA A 332 9.13 8.54 -7.13
N LYS A 333 9.72 8.72 -8.32
CA LYS A 333 10.85 9.64 -8.54
C LYS A 333 10.50 11.10 -8.22
N VAL A 334 9.27 11.53 -8.49
CA VAL A 334 8.80 12.88 -8.14
C VAL A 334 8.50 12.99 -6.63
N MET A 335 8.11 11.89 -5.98
CA MET A 335 7.87 11.84 -4.53
C MET A 335 9.16 11.84 -3.70
N GLN A 336 10.24 11.24 -4.22
CA GLN A 336 11.48 11.02 -3.47
C GLN A 336 12.02 12.29 -2.77
N PRO A 337 12.14 13.47 -3.42
CA PRO A 337 12.68 14.66 -2.75
C PRO A 337 11.86 15.08 -1.53
N LEU A 338 10.55 14.85 -1.53
CA LEU A 338 9.68 15.10 -0.37
C LEU A 338 9.99 14.12 0.76
N VAL A 339 10.10 12.83 0.43
CA VAL A 339 10.41 11.77 1.41
C VAL A 339 11.76 12.04 2.06
N HIS A 340 12.80 12.36 1.27
CA HIS A 340 14.12 12.68 1.80
C HIS A 340 14.10 13.94 2.65
N CYS A 341 13.40 14.99 2.21
CA CYS A 341 13.24 16.22 2.99
C CYS A 341 12.62 15.96 4.36
N LEU A 342 11.56 15.14 4.43
CA LEU A 342 10.90 14.78 5.68
C LEU A 342 11.76 13.88 6.57
N ASN A 343 12.43 12.88 5.98
CA ASN A 343 13.34 12.01 6.71
C ASN A 343 14.46 12.83 7.37
N ASP A 344 15.08 13.75 6.64
CA ASP A 344 16.13 14.61 7.18
C ASP A 344 15.61 15.52 8.30
N MET A 345 14.36 16.02 8.20
CA MET A 345 13.74 16.80 9.27
C MET A 345 13.45 15.98 10.55
N MET A 346 13.26 14.67 10.42
CA MET A 346 12.96 13.77 11.54
C MET A 346 14.20 13.11 12.12
N THR A 347 15.31 13.10 11.38
CA THR A 347 16.57 12.56 11.86
C THR A 347 17.23 13.63 12.74
N ILE A 348 17.45 13.32 14.01
CA ILE A 348 18.21 14.21 14.90
C ILE A 348 19.65 14.18 14.40
N VAL A 349 20.08 15.23 13.70
CA VAL A 349 21.51 15.55 13.62
C VAL A 349 21.87 15.89 15.06
N GLY A 350 22.78 15.12 15.67
CA GLY A 350 23.36 15.53 16.95
C GLY A 350 23.85 16.96 16.81
N ASP A 351 23.69 17.77 17.84
CA ASP A 351 24.23 19.13 17.86
C ASP A 351 25.75 19.06 17.66
N ASP A 352 26.19 19.06 16.41
CA ASP A 352 27.53 19.51 16.04
C ASP A 352 27.45 21.03 16.17
N ASP A 353 27.70 21.48 17.40
CA ASP A 353 28.23 22.81 17.70
C ASP A 353 29.52 22.98 16.87
N ASP A 354 29.38 23.33 15.59
CA ASP A 354 30.41 24.08 14.88
C ASP A 354 30.35 25.52 15.41
N SER A 355 30.80 25.67 16.65
CA SER A 355 31.44 26.89 17.11
C SER A 355 32.76 27.00 16.36
N ASP A 356 32.70 27.37 15.08
CA ASP A 356 33.89 27.81 14.36
C ASP A 356 34.29 29.14 14.99
N GLN A 357 35.39 29.06 15.73
CA GLN A 357 35.93 30.13 16.55
C GLN A 357 36.27 31.29 15.63
N GLY A 358 35.62 32.44 15.87
CA GLY A 358 36.20 33.70 15.46
C GLY A 358 37.52 33.86 16.22
N GLU A 359 38.62 33.58 15.55
CA GLU A 359 39.92 34.07 15.98
C GLU A 359 39.91 35.59 15.82
N ASP A 360 39.60 36.26 16.93
CA ASP A 360 39.89 37.67 17.15
C ASP A 360 41.41 37.84 17.05
N GLU A 361 41.88 38.50 15.98
CA GLU A 361 43.24 39.05 15.91
C GLU A 361 43.37 40.16 16.95
N ASP A 362 43.74 39.79 18.17
CA ASP A 362 44.14 40.72 19.22
C ASP A 362 45.55 41.25 18.92
N SER A 363 45.64 42.56 18.85
CA SER A 363 46.81 43.38 18.61
C SER A 363 47.86 43.20 19.71
N GLY A 364 48.96 42.52 19.39
CA GLY A 364 50.17 42.54 20.20
C GLY A 364 51.05 43.73 19.82
N GLU A 365 51.03 44.78 20.64
CA GLU A 365 52.11 45.75 20.75
C GLU A 365 53.41 45.04 21.19
N ALA A 366 54.48 45.24 20.42
CA ALA A 366 55.85 45.13 20.91
C ALA A 366 56.70 46.19 20.18
N ASP A 367 57.17 47.14 20.99
CA ASP A 367 58.10 48.21 20.67
C ASP A 367 59.50 47.72 20.23
N GLU A 368 60.26 48.68 19.72
CA GLU A 368 61.71 48.74 19.49
C GLU A 368 62.21 48.33 18.10
N ASP A 369 62.41 49.33 17.23
CA ASP A 369 63.77 49.78 16.84
C ASP A 369 63.69 51.01 15.91
N GLU A 370 63.99 52.21 16.46
CA GLU A 370 64.42 53.38 15.67
C GLU A 370 65.89 53.67 15.97
N GLU A 371 66.67 53.73 14.89
CA GLU A 371 68.06 54.16 14.83
C GLU A 371 68.20 55.66 15.16
N GLU A 372 69.15 56.02 16.02
CA GLU A 372 70.10 57.15 15.81
C GLU A 372 71.33 57.07 16.73
#